data_AF-A0A928IUI4-F1
#
_entry.id   AF-A0A928IUI4-F1
#
_cell.length_a   1.000
_cell.length_b   1.000
_cell.length_c   1.000
_cell.angle_alpha   90.00
_cell.angle_beta   90.00
_cell.angle_gamma   90.00
#
_symmetry.space_group_name_H-M   'P 1'
#
loop_
_entity.id
_entity.type
_entity.pdbx_description
1 polymer ?
#
loop_
_entity_poly.entity_id
_entity_poly.type
_entity_poly.pdbx_seq_one_letter_code
_entity_poly.pdbx_strand_id
1 'polypeptide(L)'
;MKRPNIFKYAKRELSQDAMVCWLLACLHSSEFEYFKIGLNFIRFIFNDNTIQENEVIIESGSPYNQYSHMDVYAVICVRSKLYPIIFENKTNTYLHSGQFGKYCKEKVAEWMSPKNNYYEDLCQKMKVSLNGWGEIVYVYFKTGYPFGWQKRDFANQKEMVTKELMEKSVGLRVREVYLEDIIRFLEKQNKDDLLGDYYSALKIQKENRDYALTHSLEDTESCYIALDDAHGSNESACAVLFENIFGENCNFNYNYQHWASRDLFVITDKNLNKTYYTFRFQWCKYERGRWAPAFQLQQYRSEKDIGTNKEQVLQNKINEAKTIKAISENIIAKMIPTNVVIRFENLKEYPCKSYDSQMLMKVFIVDNSSPKNVCNFIKVFSDKLRNEVNLRLGDTVTLLDYFSEKF
;
A
#
# COMPACT_ATOMS: atom_id res chain seq x y z
N MET A 1 14.42 -20.49 27.24
CA MET A 1 14.72 -21.37 26.06
C MET A 1 16.20 -21.20 25.75
N LYS A 2 16.93 -22.21 25.25
CA LYS A 2 18.37 -22.02 24.93
C LYS A 2 18.57 -21.30 23.59
N ARG A 3 18.03 -21.86 22.51
CA ARG A 3 17.99 -21.25 21.17
C ARG A 3 16.54 -21.14 20.70
N PRO A 4 16.06 -19.97 20.22
CA PRO A 4 14.72 -19.82 19.66
C PRO A 4 14.56 -20.60 18.35
N ASN A 5 13.40 -21.25 18.17
CA ASN A 5 13.12 -22.12 17.02
C ASN A 5 12.15 -21.42 16.07
N ILE A 6 12.64 -21.03 14.89
CA ILE A 6 11.87 -20.34 13.84
C ILE A 6 10.68 -21.17 13.32
N PHE A 7 10.80 -22.51 13.32
CA PHE A 7 9.73 -23.41 12.87
C PHE A 7 8.51 -23.44 13.79
N LYS A 8 8.59 -22.82 14.99
CA LYS A 8 7.39 -22.55 15.80
C LYS A 8 6.45 -21.54 15.13
N TYR A 9 7.01 -20.67 14.29
CA TYR A 9 6.30 -19.56 13.66
C TYR A 9 6.13 -19.78 12.15
N ALA A 10 7.15 -20.30 11.46
CA ALA A 10 7.14 -20.62 10.04
C ALA A 10 6.40 -21.94 9.76
N LYS A 11 5.06 -21.91 9.64
CA LYS A 11 4.23 -23.12 9.46
C LYS A 11 4.24 -23.71 8.04
N ARG A 12 4.50 -22.90 7.01
CA ARG A 12 4.50 -23.32 5.59
C ARG A 12 5.62 -22.70 4.79
N GLU A 13 5.93 -21.45 5.08
CA GLU A 13 7.02 -20.68 4.48
C GLU A 13 7.74 -19.88 5.57
N LEU A 14 9.00 -19.53 5.30
CA LEU A 14 9.75 -18.59 6.14
C LEU A 14 9.28 -17.17 5.81
N SER A 15 8.20 -16.76 6.47
CA SER A 15 7.58 -15.47 6.26
C SER A 15 8.21 -14.36 7.13
N GLN A 16 7.99 -13.11 6.74
CA GLN A 16 8.48 -11.94 7.47
C GLN A 16 7.92 -11.88 8.91
N ASP A 17 6.65 -12.24 9.12
CA ASP A 17 6.04 -12.35 10.45
C ASP A 17 6.69 -13.46 11.29
N ALA A 18 7.07 -14.59 10.69
CA ALA A 18 7.82 -15.63 11.39
C ALA A 18 9.20 -15.12 11.85
N MET A 19 9.90 -14.35 11.01
CA MET A 19 11.17 -13.72 11.39
C MET A 19 11.01 -12.70 12.51
N VAL A 20 9.95 -11.87 12.50
CA VAL A 20 9.64 -10.95 13.59
C VAL A 20 9.37 -11.72 14.89
N CYS A 21 8.55 -12.77 14.84
CA CYS A 21 8.34 -13.62 16.01
C CYS A 21 9.65 -14.23 16.52
N TRP A 22 10.52 -14.69 15.64
CA TRP A 22 11.80 -15.24 16.07
C TRP A 22 12.71 -14.19 16.74
N LEU A 23 12.80 -12.99 16.16
CA LEU A 23 13.54 -11.86 16.75
C LEU A 23 13.02 -11.46 18.13
N LEU A 24 11.70 -11.55 18.37
CA LEU A 24 11.12 -11.31 19.69
C LEU A 24 11.35 -12.50 20.63
N ALA A 25 11.24 -13.73 20.13
CA ALA A 25 11.46 -14.95 20.91
C ALA A 25 12.90 -15.09 21.40
N CYS A 26 13.86 -14.46 20.73
CA CYS A 26 15.23 -14.29 21.20
C CYS A 26 15.32 -13.71 22.63
N LEU A 27 14.37 -12.87 23.06
CA LEU A 27 14.34 -12.34 24.44
C LEU A 27 14.07 -13.41 25.51
N HIS A 28 13.52 -14.57 25.13
CA HIS A 28 13.35 -15.73 26.02
C HIS A 28 14.60 -16.61 26.13
N SER A 29 15.66 -16.24 25.42
CA SER A 29 16.88 -17.01 25.37
C SER A 29 17.68 -16.89 26.66
N SER A 30 18.14 -18.02 27.19
CA SER A 30 19.17 -18.06 28.23
C SER A 30 20.58 -17.96 27.65
N GLU A 31 20.75 -18.15 26.34
CA GLU A 31 22.01 -17.91 25.64
C GLU A 31 22.10 -16.44 25.26
N PHE A 32 23.14 -15.78 25.78
CA PHE A 32 23.31 -14.33 25.73
C PHE A 32 23.36 -13.78 24.30
N GLU A 33 23.89 -14.54 23.34
CA GLU A 33 23.98 -14.12 21.94
C GLU A 33 22.59 -13.88 21.31
N TYR A 34 21.63 -14.79 21.52
CA TYR A 34 20.26 -14.62 21.05
C TYR A 34 19.54 -13.55 21.87
N PHE A 35 19.69 -13.54 23.19
CA PHE A 35 19.10 -12.48 24.02
C PHE A 35 19.51 -11.09 23.54
N LYS A 36 20.79 -10.91 23.22
CA LYS A 36 21.35 -9.66 22.68
C LYS A 36 20.74 -9.29 21.32
N ILE A 37 20.49 -10.25 20.42
CA ILE A 37 19.77 -10.01 19.16
C ILE A 37 18.36 -9.47 19.45
N GLY A 38 17.63 -10.11 20.36
CA GLY A 38 16.28 -9.67 20.76
C GLY A 38 16.29 -8.27 21.38
N LEU A 39 17.23 -8.00 22.30
CA LEU A 39 17.40 -6.69 22.91
C LEU A 39 17.73 -5.60 21.88
N ASN A 40 18.63 -5.90 20.94
CA ASN A 40 18.96 -4.97 19.86
C ASN A 40 17.74 -4.69 18.98
N PHE A 41 16.88 -5.70 18.76
CA PHE A 41 15.63 -5.50 18.04
C PHE A 41 14.67 -4.59 18.82
N ILE A 42 14.56 -4.72 20.14
CA ILE A 42 13.78 -3.79 20.98
C ILE A 42 14.33 -2.36 20.90
N ARG A 43 15.65 -2.18 21.03
CA ARG A 43 16.29 -0.87 20.87
C ARG A 43 16.00 -0.26 19.50
N PHE A 44 16.02 -1.08 18.45
CA PHE A 44 15.70 -0.67 17.09
C PHE A 44 14.23 -0.25 16.92
N ILE A 45 13.29 -0.97 17.51
CA ILE A 45 11.85 -0.65 17.43
C ILE A 45 11.50 0.60 18.24
N PHE A 46 12.05 0.74 19.44
CA PHE A 46 11.86 1.93 20.27
C PHE A 46 12.67 3.14 19.79
N ASN A 47 13.66 2.91 18.92
CA ASN A 47 14.68 3.87 18.52
C ASN A 47 15.42 4.47 19.74
N ASP A 48 15.77 3.62 20.69
CA ASP A 48 16.43 3.98 21.94
C ASP A 48 17.53 2.97 22.29
N ASN A 49 18.78 3.33 22.02
CA ASN A 49 19.95 2.50 22.33
C ASN A 49 20.33 2.50 23.82
N THR A 50 19.68 3.34 24.65
CA THR A 50 19.99 3.45 26.07
C THR A 50 19.24 2.42 26.94
N ILE A 51 18.30 1.68 26.37
CA ILE A 51 17.58 0.59 27.06
C ILE A 51 18.59 -0.48 27.48
N GLN A 52 18.67 -0.77 28.77
CA GLN A 52 19.61 -1.76 29.32
C GLN A 52 19.02 -3.18 29.35
N GLU A 53 19.89 -4.17 29.46
CA GLU A 53 19.50 -5.59 29.47
C GLU A 53 18.52 -5.94 30.60
N ASN A 54 18.77 -5.41 31.80
CA ASN A 54 17.94 -5.61 32.98
C ASN A 54 16.63 -4.80 32.97
N GLU A 55 16.41 -3.96 31.96
CA GLU A 55 15.20 -3.15 31.82
C GLU A 55 14.13 -3.81 30.94
N VAL A 56 14.46 -4.93 30.28
CA VAL A 56 13.58 -5.58 29.29
C VAL A 56 13.16 -6.97 29.74
N ILE A 57 11.85 -7.20 29.78
CA ILE A 57 11.25 -8.52 30.06
C ILE A 57 10.12 -8.73 29.07
N ILE A 58 10.17 -9.81 28.29
CA ILE A 58 9.06 -10.19 27.41
C ILE A 58 8.07 -11.10 28.17
N GLU A 59 6.78 -10.94 27.89
CA GLU A 59 5.75 -11.81 28.46
C GLU A 59 5.93 -13.26 28.01
N SER A 60 5.71 -14.22 28.91
CA SER A 60 6.06 -15.64 28.69
C SER A 60 5.31 -16.31 27.53
N GLY A 61 4.08 -15.87 27.24
CA GLY A 61 3.33 -16.33 26.07
C GLY A 61 3.65 -15.59 24.77
N SER A 62 4.33 -14.44 24.84
CA SER A 62 4.73 -13.64 23.68
C SER A 62 5.96 -14.24 22.98
N PRO A 63 6.15 -13.99 21.67
CA PRO A 63 5.24 -13.32 20.75
C PRO A 63 4.12 -14.23 20.25
N TYR A 64 3.00 -13.62 19.88
CA TYR A 64 1.85 -14.29 19.28
C TYR A 64 1.77 -13.95 17.79
N ASN A 65 1.61 -14.97 16.93
CA ASN A 65 1.34 -14.79 15.51
C ASN A 65 -0.16 -14.80 15.22
N GLN A 66 -0.62 -13.92 14.32
CA GLN A 66 -2.02 -13.85 13.86
C GLN A 66 -3.04 -13.65 15.01
N TYR A 67 -2.59 -13.12 16.15
CA TYR A 67 -3.44 -12.93 17.33
C TYR A 67 -4.42 -11.80 17.09
N SER A 68 -5.73 -12.08 17.24
CA SER A 68 -6.76 -11.09 16.95
C SER A 68 -6.63 -10.49 15.53
N HIS A 69 -6.18 -11.27 14.55
CA HIS A 69 -5.91 -10.86 13.16
C HIS A 69 -4.72 -9.90 12.98
N MET A 70 -3.97 -9.57 14.03
CA MET A 70 -2.71 -8.84 13.91
C MET A 70 -1.60 -9.79 13.49
N ASP A 71 -0.74 -9.39 12.57
CA ASP A 71 0.30 -10.29 12.04
C ASP A 71 1.23 -10.81 13.15
N VAL A 72 1.77 -9.89 13.97
CA VAL A 72 2.45 -10.25 15.22
C VAL A 72 2.01 -9.30 16.35
N TYR A 73 1.74 -9.87 17.51
CA TYR A 73 1.47 -9.14 18.74
C TYR A 73 2.41 -9.63 19.86
N ALA A 74 2.92 -8.70 20.67
CA ALA A 74 3.71 -9.03 21.84
C ALA A 74 3.46 -8.04 22.96
N VAL A 75 3.67 -8.46 24.20
CA VAL A 75 3.72 -7.57 25.37
C VAL A 75 5.12 -7.61 25.97
N ILE A 76 5.72 -6.44 26.13
CA ILE A 76 7.09 -6.30 26.62
C ILE A 76 7.13 -5.26 27.73
N CYS A 77 7.74 -5.61 28.85
CA CYS A 77 8.13 -4.66 29.88
C CYS A 77 9.42 -3.96 29.45
N VAL A 78 9.42 -2.63 29.44
CA VAL A 78 10.62 -1.79 29.28
C VAL A 78 10.60 -0.73 30.39
N ARG A 79 11.66 -0.62 31.19
CA ARG A 79 11.78 0.38 32.28
C ARG A 79 10.55 0.44 33.20
N SER A 80 10.15 -0.73 33.68
CA SER A 80 9.00 -0.91 34.57
C SER A 80 7.65 -0.49 34.00
N LYS A 81 7.46 -0.49 32.67
CA LYS A 81 6.15 -0.27 32.02
C LYS A 81 5.85 -1.35 30.99
N LEU A 82 4.59 -1.77 30.87
CA LEU A 82 4.16 -2.73 29.84
C LEU A 82 3.83 -2.02 28.52
N TYR A 83 4.44 -2.45 27.43
CA TYR A 83 4.18 -1.96 26.09
C TYR A 83 3.53 -3.08 25.28
N PRO A 84 2.27 -2.92 24.85
CA PRO A 84 1.70 -3.75 23.81
C PRO A 84 2.29 -3.32 22.46
N ILE A 85 2.91 -4.27 21.77
CA ILE A 85 3.57 -4.06 20.49
C ILE A 85 2.80 -4.81 19.40
N ILE A 86 2.38 -4.08 18.38
CA ILE A 86 1.71 -4.62 17.20
C ILE A 86 2.70 -4.49 16.04
N PHE A 87 3.00 -5.58 15.34
CA PHE A 87 3.67 -5.50 14.05
C PHE A 87 2.66 -5.82 12.97
N GLU A 88 2.49 -4.89 12.04
CA GLU A 88 1.74 -5.12 10.82
C GLU A 88 2.72 -5.33 9.67
N ASN A 89 2.68 -6.53 9.09
CA ASN A 89 3.53 -6.92 7.99
C ASN A 89 2.91 -6.51 6.65
N LYS A 90 3.70 -5.85 5.82
CA LYS A 90 3.34 -5.58 4.42
C LYS A 90 4.56 -5.83 3.53
N THR A 91 4.59 -6.93 2.80
CA THR A 91 5.56 -7.11 1.72
C THR A 91 5.03 -6.39 0.49
N ASN A 92 4.00 -6.94 -0.17
CA ASN A 92 3.50 -6.43 -1.45
C ASN A 92 2.13 -5.77 -1.40
N THR A 93 1.55 -5.64 -0.21
CA THR A 93 0.23 -5.03 -0.01
C THR A 93 0.33 -3.72 0.75
N TYR A 94 -0.80 -3.03 0.88
CA TYR A 94 -0.98 -1.89 1.79
C TYR A 94 -1.94 -2.25 2.94
N LEU A 95 -2.01 -1.36 3.93
CA LEU A 95 -3.08 -1.37 4.94
C LEU A 95 -4.42 -1.27 4.22
N HIS A 96 -5.36 -2.11 4.63
CA HIS A 96 -6.73 -2.08 4.12
C HIS A 96 -7.70 -2.30 5.26
N SER A 97 -8.99 -2.10 5.02
CA SER A 97 -10.05 -2.40 6.00
C SER A 97 -9.88 -1.73 7.37
N GLY A 98 -9.21 -0.56 7.43
CA GLY A 98 -9.00 0.20 8.66
C GLY A 98 -8.15 -0.52 9.72
N GLN A 99 -7.30 -1.49 9.31
CA GLN A 99 -6.50 -2.34 10.21
C GLN A 99 -5.80 -1.56 11.34
N PHE A 100 -5.09 -0.48 10.99
CA PHE A 100 -4.33 0.31 11.98
C PHE A 100 -5.23 0.87 13.09
N GLY A 101 -6.34 1.53 12.71
CA GLY A 101 -7.31 2.03 13.67
C GLY A 101 -7.98 0.93 14.49
N LYS A 102 -8.39 -0.17 13.85
CA LYS A 102 -9.02 -1.31 14.51
C LYS A 102 -8.13 -1.92 15.57
N TYR A 103 -6.86 -2.15 15.27
CA TYR A 103 -5.93 -2.80 16.20
C TYR A 103 -5.59 -1.89 17.39
N CYS A 104 -5.27 -0.61 17.13
CA CYS A 104 -4.91 0.29 18.21
C CYS A 104 -6.12 0.74 19.04
N LYS A 105 -7.20 1.20 18.41
CA LYS A 105 -8.31 1.90 19.10
C LYS A 105 -9.40 0.99 19.65
N GLU A 106 -9.70 -0.10 18.94
CA GLU A 106 -10.83 -0.99 19.25
C GLU A 106 -10.40 -2.27 19.95
N LYS A 107 -9.11 -2.64 19.86
CA LYS A 107 -8.57 -3.84 20.52
C LYS A 107 -7.62 -3.51 21.65
N VAL A 108 -6.43 -3.02 21.32
CA VAL A 108 -5.37 -2.86 22.33
C VAL A 108 -5.71 -1.80 23.36
N ALA A 109 -6.28 -0.65 22.96
CA ALA A 109 -6.74 0.36 23.90
C ALA A 109 -7.81 -0.16 24.87
N GLU A 110 -8.72 -1.03 24.41
CA GLU A 110 -9.73 -1.66 25.27
C GLU A 110 -9.10 -2.70 26.23
N TRP A 111 -8.03 -3.39 25.82
CA TRP A 111 -7.25 -4.25 26.71
C TRP A 111 -6.46 -3.47 27.76
N MET A 112 -6.03 -2.24 27.44
CA MET A 112 -5.33 -1.35 28.37
C MET A 112 -6.27 -0.58 29.30
N SER A 113 -7.58 -0.64 29.06
CA SER A 113 -8.58 0.08 29.85
C SER A 113 -8.56 -0.36 31.31
N PRO A 114 -8.71 0.56 32.29
CA PRO A 114 -8.78 0.21 33.71
C PRO A 114 -9.96 -0.73 34.08
N LYS A 115 -10.93 -0.89 33.19
CA LYS A 115 -12.05 -1.83 33.36
C LYS A 115 -11.68 -3.28 33.02
N ASN A 116 -10.48 -3.50 32.48
CA ASN A 116 -9.98 -4.79 32.05
C ASN A 116 -8.82 -5.22 32.95
N ASN A 117 -8.91 -6.43 33.52
CA ASN A 117 -7.89 -6.96 34.44
C ASN A 117 -6.62 -7.46 33.73
N TYR A 118 -6.49 -7.19 32.43
CA TYR A 118 -5.39 -7.70 31.62
C TYR A 118 -4.01 -7.24 32.12
N TYR A 119 -3.91 -6.00 32.63
CA TYR A 119 -2.68 -5.48 33.20
C TYR A 119 -2.23 -6.29 34.42
N GLU A 120 -3.14 -6.53 35.36
CA GLU A 120 -2.90 -7.28 36.58
C GLU A 120 -2.52 -8.73 36.26
N ASP A 121 -3.23 -9.36 35.32
CA ASP A 121 -2.95 -10.72 34.86
C ASP A 121 -1.54 -10.84 34.28
N LEU A 122 -1.11 -9.85 33.48
CA LEU A 122 0.23 -9.81 32.90
C LEU A 122 1.31 -9.63 33.98
N CYS A 123 1.09 -8.72 34.93
CA CYS A 123 2.03 -8.50 36.04
C CYS A 123 2.21 -9.76 36.88
N GLN A 124 1.12 -10.48 37.17
CA GLN A 124 1.15 -11.76 37.88
C GLN A 124 1.89 -12.84 37.09
N LYS A 125 1.59 -13.01 35.79
CA LYS A 125 2.25 -13.99 34.91
C LYS A 125 3.75 -13.73 34.79
N MET A 126 4.14 -12.46 34.66
CA MET A 126 5.53 -12.04 34.52
C MET A 126 6.27 -11.94 35.87
N LYS A 127 5.55 -12.01 37.00
CA LYS A 127 6.08 -11.87 38.38
C LYS A 127 6.83 -10.56 38.58
N VAL A 128 6.21 -9.46 38.17
CA VAL A 128 6.79 -8.10 38.18
C VAL A 128 5.83 -7.11 38.84
N SER A 129 6.39 -6.07 39.45
CA SER A 129 5.66 -4.89 39.92
C SER A 129 6.00 -3.72 39.02
N LEU A 130 5.02 -3.20 38.28
CA LEU A 130 5.23 -2.24 37.20
C LEU A 130 4.47 -0.94 37.46
N ASN A 131 4.92 0.13 36.81
CA ASN A 131 4.40 1.50 36.91
C ASN A 131 3.28 1.78 35.90
N GLY A 132 2.50 0.77 35.55
CA GLY A 132 1.39 0.85 34.61
C GLY A 132 1.77 0.53 33.17
N TRP A 133 0.84 0.88 32.29
CA TRP A 133 1.03 0.80 30.85
C TRP A 133 2.01 1.85 30.34
N GLY A 134 2.82 1.45 29.37
CA GLY A 134 3.43 2.35 28.39
C GLY A 134 2.44 2.71 27.30
N GLU A 135 2.95 3.31 26.23
CA GLU A 135 2.18 3.57 25.02
C GLU A 135 2.01 2.30 24.18
N ILE A 136 0.99 2.29 23.31
CA ILE A 136 0.90 1.29 22.24
C ILE A 136 2.06 1.53 21.28
N VAL A 137 2.80 0.48 20.95
CA VAL A 137 3.84 0.54 19.92
C VAL A 137 3.32 -0.15 18.66
N TYR A 138 3.03 0.64 17.63
CA TYR A 138 2.63 0.13 16.32
C TYR A 138 3.82 0.15 15.36
N VAL A 139 4.24 -1.01 14.88
CA VAL A 139 5.33 -1.17 13.93
C VAL A 139 4.73 -1.47 12.55
N TYR A 140 4.79 -0.49 11.66
CA TYR A 140 4.45 -0.67 10.26
C TYR A 140 5.68 -1.21 9.52
N PHE A 141 5.66 -2.51 9.21
CA PHE A 141 6.82 -3.20 8.66
C PHE A 141 6.63 -3.47 7.16
N LYS A 142 7.13 -2.55 6.33
CA LYS A 142 6.95 -2.51 4.87
C LYS A 142 8.26 -2.81 4.13
N THR A 143 8.48 -4.06 3.72
CA THR A 143 9.71 -4.48 3.00
C THR A 143 9.60 -4.40 1.48
N GLY A 144 8.39 -4.46 0.92
CA GLY A 144 8.19 -4.11 -0.49
C GLY A 144 8.19 -2.59 -0.69
N TYR A 145 8.05 -2.16 -1.95
CA TYR A 145 8.18 -0.75 -2.30
C TYR A 145 7.11 0.13 -1.61
N PRO A 146 7.50 1.20 -0.89
CA PRO A 146 6.57 2.09 -0.21
C PRO A 146 6.21 3.30 -1.09
N PHE A 147 5.10 3.24 -1.82
CA PHE A 147 4.68 4.33 -2.71
C PHE A 147 4.42 5.64 -1.96
N GLY A 148 4.62 6.78 -2.63
CA GLY A 148 4.42 8.10 -2.02
C GLY A 148 3.00 8.31 -1.47
N TRP A 149 1.99 7.74 -2.13
CA TRP A 149 0.61 7.79 -1.63
C TRP A 149 0.40 6.94 -0.37
N GLN A 150 1.03 5.76 -0.27
CA GLN A 150 0.95 4.92 0.93
C GLN A 150 1.53 5.63 2.13
N LYS A 151 2.67 6.32 1.94
CA LYS A 151 3.30 7.13 2.99
C LYS A 151 2.39 8.27 3.46
N ARG A 152 1.76 8.99 2.53
CA ARG A 152 0.82 10.08 2.87
C ARG A 152 -0.45 9.58 3.54
N ASP A 153 -1.07 8.54 3.00
CA ASP A 153 -2.26 7.95 3.60
C ASP A 153 -1.96 7.38 4.99
N PHE A 154 -0.80 6.74 5.16
CA PHE A 154 -0.37 6.24 6.47
C PHE A 154 -0.13 7.39 7.46
N ALA A 155 0.45 8.50 7.03
CA ALA A 155 0.62 9.69 7.85
C ALA A 155 -0.74 10.27 8.30
N ASN A 156 -1.72 10.35 7.40
CA ASN A 156 -3.09 10.79 7.72
C ASN A 156 -3.77 9.83 8.71
N GLN A 157 -3.68 8.52 8.47
CA GLN A 157 -4.22 7.51 9.39
C GLN A 157 -3.55 7.62 10.77
N LYS A 158 -2.24 7.82 10.83
CA LYS A 158 -1.48 8.02 12.06
C LYS A 158 -1.97 9.25 12.82
N GLU A 159 -2.15 10.39 12.17
CA GLU A 159 -2.66 11.60 12.82
C GLU A 159 -4.05 11.37 13.43
N MET A 160 -4.98 10.80 12.63
CA MET A 160 -6.33 10.49 13.07
C MET A 160 -6.36 9.52 14.25
N VAL A 161 -5.64 8.40 14.15
CA VAL A 161 -5.59 7.37 15.20
C VAL A 161 -4.94 7.92 16.47
N THR A 162 -3.88 8.73 16.34
CA THR A 162 -3.21 9.35 17.49
C THR A 162 -4.17 10.27 18.23
N LYS A 163 -4.89 11.15 17.51
CA LYS A 163 -5.86 12.07 18.11
C LYS A 163 -6.93 11.33 18.91
N GLU A 164 -7.54 10.31 18.33
CA GLU A 164 -8.58 9.52 19.00
C GLU A 164 -8.06 8.74 20.22
N LEU A 165 -6.81 8.25 20.19
CA LEU A 165 -6.21 7.60 21.35
C LEU A 165 -5.88 8.58 22.47
N MET A 166 -5.44 9.81 22.13
CA MET A 166 -5.23 10.87 23.12
C MET A 166 -6.52 11.22 23.88
N GLU A 167 -7.68 11.23 23.19
CA GLU A 167 -8.99 11.42 23.82
C GLU A 167 -9.31 10.31 24.85
N LYS A 168 -8.77 9.10 24.64
CA LYS A 168 -8.84 7.97 25.59
C LYS A 168 -7.70 7.96 26.62
N SER A 169 -6.83 8.98 26.66
CA SER A 169 -5.61 9.01 27.49
C SER A 169 -4.65 7.84 27.25
N VAL A 170 -4.63 7.30 26.02
CA VAL A 170 -3.72 6.22 25.59
C VAL A 170 -2.65 6.78 24.67
N GLY A 171 -1.38 6.54 24.99
CA GLY A 171 -0.26 6.92 24.13
C GLY A 171 -0.11 6.01 22.91
N LEU A 172 0.44 6.55 21.82
CA LEU A 172 0.78 5.79 20.61
C LEU A 172 2.18 6.18 20.11
N ARG A 173 3.06 5.19 19.96
CA ARG A 173 4.30 5.26 19.21
C ARG A 173 4.16 4.48 17.92
N VAL A 174 4.45 5.14 16.79
CA VAL A 174 4.49 4.49 15.49
C VAL A 174 5.92 4.38 15.00
N ARG A 175 6.37 3.17 14.69
CA ARG A 175 7.66 2.88 14.06
C ARG A 175 7.44 2.37 12.65
N GLU A 176 7.87 3.14 11.66
CA GLU A 176 7.95 2.68 10.27
C GLU A 176 9.28 1.96 10.06
N VAL A 177 9.23 0.74 9.55
CA VAL A 177 10.40 -0.07 9.22
C VAL A 177 10.32 -0.43 7.74
N TYR A 178 11.22 0.13 6.96
CA TYR A 178 11.37 -0.20 5.55
C TYR A 178 12.49 -1.22 5.29
N LEU A 179 12.60 -1.71 4.06
CA LEU A 179 13.62 -2.70 3.66
C LEU A 179 15.04 -2.30 4.10
N GLU A 180 15.43 -1.06 3.87
CA GLU A 180 16.73 -0.52 4.24
C GLU A 180 16.95 -0.44 5.75
N ASP A 181 15.89 -0.22 6.52
CA ASP A 181 15.99 -0.14 7.98
C ASP A 181 16.29 -1.52 8.56
N ILE A 182 15.59 -2.56 8.08
CA ILE A 182 15.84 -3.93 8.55
C ILE A 182 17.18 -4.46 8.05
N ILE A 183 17.60 -4.16 6.82
CA ILE A 183 18.94 -4.51 6.31
C ILE A 183 20.03 -3.90 7.20
N ARG A 184 19.95 -2.59 7.50
CA ARG A 184 20.90 -1.91 8.40
C ARG A 184 20.89 -2.45 9.82
N PHE A 185 19.74 -2.90 10.32
CA PHE A 185 19.64 -3.57 11.60
C PHE A 185 20.41 -4.91 11.58
N LEU A 186 20.17 -5.75 10.56
CA LEU A 186 20.77 -7.07 10.40
C LEU A 186 22.28 -7.01 10.13
N GLU A 187 22.75 -5.97 9.44
CA GLU A 187 24.18 -5.72 9.21
C GLU A 187 24.98 -5.70 10.50
N LYS A 188 24.41 -5.11 11.55
CA LYS A 188 25.03 -4.94 12.86
C LYS A 188 24.91 -6.15 13.77
N GLN A 189 24.12 -7.16 13.40
CA GLN A 189 23.96 -8.38 14.19
C GLN A 189 25.06 -9.39 13.86
N ASN A 190 25.42 -10.19 14.85
CA ASN A 190 26.14 -11.42 14.59
C ASN A 190 25.22 -12.35 13.80
N LYS A 191 25.66 -12.82 12.64
CA LYS A 191 24.82 -13.60 11.73
C LYS A 191 25.12 -15.06 12.00
N ASP A 192 24.16 -15.75 12.62
CA ASP A 192 24.07 -17.20 12.50
C ASP A 192 23.52 -17.56 11.11
N ASP A 193 23.44 -18.84 10.79
CA ASP A 193 22.97 -19.30 9.48
C ASP A 193 21.59 -18.72 9.12
N LEU A 194 20.67 -18.66 10.08
CA LEU A 194 19.31 -18.14 9.86
C LEU A 194 19.30 -16.64 9.56
N LEU A 195 19.96 -15.82 10.38
CA LEU A 195 20.04 -14.38 10.15
C LEU A 195 20.86 -14.04 8.90
N GLY A 196 21.87 -14.85 8.59
CA GLY A 196 22.69 -14.72 7.38
C GLY A 196 21.87 -14.95 6.11
N ASP A 197 21.05 -16.00 6.10
CA ASP A 197 20.16 -16.32 4.98
C ASP A 197 19.09 -15.25 4.80
N TYR A 198 18.43 -14.83 5.89
CA TYR A 198 17.41 -13.79 5.83
C TYR A 198 17.99 -12.45 5.36
N TYR A 199 19.17 -12.05 5.87
CA TYR A 199 19.87 -10.86 5.43
C TYR A 199 20.22 -10.91 3.94
N SER A 200 20.71 -12.05 3.46
CA SER A 200 21.05 -12.24 2.05
C SER A 200 19.82 -12.16 1.15
N ALA A 201 18.70 -12.77 1.54
CA ALA A 201 17.44 -12.68 0.82
C ALA A 201 16.94 -11.22 0.70
N LEU A 202 17.00 -10.45 1.79
CA LEU A 202 16.60 -9.03 1.78
C LEU A 202 17.54 -8.17 0.91
N LYS A 203 18.83 -8.48 0.85
CA LYS A 203 19.76 -7.79 -0.06
C LYS A 203 19.45 -8.07 -1.52
N ILE A 204 19.20 -9.33 -1.88
CA ILE A 204 18.78 -9.69 -3.24
C ILE A 204 17.49 -8.96 -3.59
N GLN A 205 16.51 -8.94 -2.69
CA GLN A 205 15.27 -8.19 -2.88
C GLN A 205 15.55 -6.69 -3.11
N LYS A 206 16.45 -6.08 -2.35
CA LYS A 206 16.85 -4.68 -2.52
C LYS A 206 17.50 -4.44 -3.88
N GLU A 207 18.45 -5.28 -4.27
CA GLU A 207 19.17 -5.19 -5.55
C GLU A 207 18.20 -5.32 -6.73
N ASN A 208 17.31 -6.31 -6.70
CA ASN A 208 16.27 -6.49 -7.72
C ASN A 208 15.36 -5.27 -7.81
N ARG A 209 14.89 -4.76 -6.67
CA ARG A 209 14.02 -3.57 -6.62
C ARG A 209 14.73 -2.33 -7.16
N ASP A 210 15.98 -2.07 -6.76
CA ASP A 210 16.74 -0.91 -7.20
C ASP A 210 17.09 -1.00 -8.70
N TYR A 211 17.43 -2.21 -9.18
CA TYR A 211 17.65 -2.46 -10.60
C TYR A 211 16.38 -2.20 -11.41
N ALA A 212 15.26 -2.76 -10.96
CA ALA A 212 13.97 -2.63 -11.62
C ALA A 212 13.52 -1.16 -11.65
N LEU A 213 13.67 -0.40 -10.55
CA LEU A 213 13.37 1.04 -10.54
C LEU A 213 14.23 1.82 -11.55
N THR A 214 15.53 1.53 -11.59
CA THR A 214 16.49 2.22 -12.47
C THR A 214 16.19 1.98 -13.95
N HIS A 215 15.82 0.76 -14.33
CA HIS A 215 15.66 0.35 -15.73
C HIS A 215 14.20 0.21 -16.18
N SER A 216 13.24 0.47 -15.27
CA SER A 216 11.78 0.30 -15.50
C SER A 216 11.20 1.04 -16.70
N LEU A 217 11.89 2.05 -17.22
CA LEU A 217 11.46 2.84 -18.38
C LEU A 217 12.13 2.43 -19.69
N GLU A 218 13.27 1.75 -19.60
CA GLU A 218 14.13 1.43 -20.74
C GLU A 218 13.87 0.02 -21.24
N ASP A 219 13.68 -0.92 -20.31
CA ASP A 219 13.46 -2.33 -20.60
C ASP A 219 12.13 -2.81 -20.05
N THR A 220 11.43 -3.60 -20.87
CA THR A 220 10.12 -4.13 -20.55
C THR A 220 10.24 -5.27 -19.54
N GLU A 221 11.33 -6.05 -19.55
CA GLU A 221 11.57 -7.12 -18.58
C GLU A 221 11.88 -6.57 -17.18
N SER A 222 12.68 -5.53 -17.10
CA SER A 222 12.92 -4.78 -15.85
C SER A 222 11.64 -4.12 -15.32
N CYS A 223 10.79 -3.61 -16.21
CA CYS A 223 9.44 -3.18 -15.87
C CYS A 223 8.61 -4.37 -15.35
N TYR A 224 8.72 -5.56 -15.97
CA TYR A 224 8.06 -6.78 -15.48
C TYR A 224 8.51 -7.21 -14.11
N ILE A 225 9.80 -7.18 -13.80
CA ILE A 225 10.29 -7.53 -12.46
C ILE A 225 9.71 -6.54 -11.44
N ALA A 226 9.65 -5.24 -11.77
CA ALA A 226 8.93 -4.26 -10.96
C ALA A 226 7.40 -4.50 -10.89
N LEU A 227 6.79 -5.20 -11.87
CA LEU A 227 5.36 -5.51 -11.94
C LEU A 227 5.01 -6.86 -11.27
N ASP A 228 5.94 -7.82 -11.23
CA ASP A 228 5.72 -9.25 -10.95
C ASP A 228 6.33 -9.72 -9.62
N ASP A 229 7.21 -8.94 -8.98
CA ASP A 229 7.72 -9.20 -7.60
C ASP A 229 6.59 -9.22 -6.53
N ALA A 230 5.35 -8.99 -6.94
CA ALA A 230 4.17 -9.38 -6.22
C ALA A 230 3.46 -10.54 -6.92
N HIS A 231 3.55 -11.74 -6.35
CA HIS A 231 2.48 -12.73 -6.44
C HIS A 231 1.14 -12.11 -5.98
N GLY A 232 0.50 -11.32 -6.86
CA GLY A 232 -0.86 -10.82 -6.68
C GLY A 232 -1.06 -9.31 -6.48
N SER A 233 -0.08 -8.42 -6.66
CA SER A 233 -0.39 -6.98 -6.72
C SER A 233 0.31 -6.27 -7.87
N ASN A 234 -0.46 -6.02 -8.94
CA ASN A 234 -0.13 -5.17 -10.10
C ASN A 234 0.27 -3.71 -9.73
N GLU A 235 0.43 -3.39 -8.45
CA GLU A 235 0.54 -2.03 -7.92
C GLU A 235 1.89 -1.40 -8.23
N SER A 236 2.98 -2.17 -8.19
CA SER A 236 4.34 -1.63 -8.10
C SER A 236 4.85 -0.92 -9.35
N ALA A 237 4.99 -1.61 -10.48
CA ALA A 237 5.36 -0.88 -11.70
C ALA A 237 4.20 -0.15 -12.37
N CYS A 238 2.94 -0.44 -12.04
CA CYS A 238 1.86 0.48 -12.43
C CYS A 238 2.08 1.84 -11.76
N ALA A 239 2.48 1.88 -10.49
CA ALA A 239 2.80 3.13 -9.82
C ALA A 239 4.03 3.82 -10.42
N VAL A 240 5.11 3.09 -10.76
CA VAL A 240 6.29 3.68 -11.40
C VAL A 240 5.96 4.30 -12.76
N LEU A 241 5.24 3.58 -13.62
CA LEU A 241 4.79 4.14 -14.91
C LEU A 241 3.85 5.31 -14.72
N PHE A 242 2.95 5.23 -13.74
CA PHE A 242 1.99 6.28 -13.44
C PHE A 242 2.64 7.56 -12.90
N GLU A 243 3.59 7.45 -11.97
CA GLU A 243 4.41 8.58 -11.49
C GLU A 243 5.19 9.18 -12.66
N ASN A 244 5.66 8.36 -13.61
CA ASN A 244 6.28 8.88 -14.82
C ASN A 244 5.29 9.59 -15.76
N ILE A 245 4.02 9.20 -15.79
CA ILE A 245 2.98 9.81 -16.64
C ILE A 245 2.47 11.12 -16.02
N PHE A 246 2.14 11.12 -14.73
CA PHE A 246 1.43 12.21 -14.06
C PHE A 246 2.28 12.94 -13.02
N GLY A 247 3.51 12.53 -12.79
CA GLY A 247 4.39 13.13 -11.80
C GLY A 247 4.26 12.50 -10.41
N GLU A 248 5.30 12.73 -9.60
CA GLU A 248 5.35 12.31 -8.20
C GLU A 248 4.20 12.96 -7.40
N ASN A 249 3.70 12.25 -6.40
CA ASN A 249 2.72 12.79 -5.45
C ASN A 249 1.36 13.19 -6.04
N CYS A 250 1.03 12.82 -7.27
CA CYS A 250 -0.35 12.88 -7.72
C CYS A 250 -1.27 12.05 -6.80
N ASN A 251 -2.37 12.61 -6.30
CA ASN A 251 -3.34 11.87 -5.48
C ASN A 251 -3.81 10.63 -6.25
N PHE A 252 -3.46 9.46 -5.74
CA PHE A 252 -3.94 8.20 -6.25
C PHE A 252 -5.28 7.90 -5.58
N ASN A 253 -6.30 7.61 -6.37
CA ASN A 253 -7.49 6.94 -5.85
C ASN A 253 -7.25 5.43 -6.01
N TYR A 254 -6.54 4.81 -5.08
CA TYR A 254 -6.61 3.34 -4.96
C TYR A 254 -7.97 3.02 -4.34
N ASN A 255 -9.02 3.01 -5.18
CA ASN A 255 -10.27 2.39 -4.77
C ASN A 255 -10.01 0.88 -4.56
N TYR A 256 -10.88 0.24 -3.78
CA TYR A 256 -10.96 -1.14 -3.27
C TYR A 256 -10.43 -2.31 -4.16
N GLN A 257 -9.99 -2.05 -5.38
CA GLN A 257 -9.47 -2.99 -6.38
C GLN A 257 -7.99 -2.78 -6.76
N HIS A 258 -7.25 -1.91 -6.05
CA HIS A 258 -5.77 -1.85 -6.15
C HIS A 258 -5.21 -1.31 -7.47
N TRP A 259 -5.90 -0.38 -8.15
CA TRP A 259 -5.44 0.18 -9.43
C TRP A 259 -4.89 1.60 -9.28
N ALA A 260 -3.75 1.87 -9.93
CA ALA A 260 -3.25 3.23 -10.08
C ALA A 260 -4.24 4.01 -10.97
N SER A 261 -4.91 5.01 -10.38
CA SER A 261 -5.94 5.77 -11.08
C SER A 261 -5.87 7.28 -10.85
N ARG A 262 -6.15 8.06 -11.90
CA ARG A 262 -6.22 9.53 -11.88
C ARG A 262 -7.49 9.97 -12.57
N ASP A 263 -8.25 10.85 -11.96
CA ASP A 263 -9.25 11.63 -12.69
C ASP A 263 -8.51 12.48 -13.74
N LEU A 264 -9.14 12.85 -14.85
CA LEU A 264 -8.55 13.72 -15.89
C LEU A 264 -9.31 15.02 -16.06
N PHE A 265 -10.61 14.96 -15.80
CA PHE A 265 -11.52 16.09 -15.81
C PHE A 265 -12.82 15.64 -15.18
N VAL A 266 -13.59 16.65 -14.75
CA VAL A 266 -14.92 16.47 -14.19
C VAL A 266 -15.88 17.27 -15.04
N ILE A 267 -16.97 16.65 -15.47
CA ILE A 267 -18.11 17.35 -16.07
C ILE A 267 -19.10 17.62 -14.95
N THR A 268 -19.44 18.89 -14.77
CA THR A 268 -20.47 19.32 -13.83
C THR A 268 -21.71 19.73 -14.61
N ASP A 269 -22.82 19.02 -14.39
CA ASP A 269 -24.09 19.38 -15.02
C ASP A 269 -24.75 20.58 -14.32
N LYS A 270 -25.86 21.07 -14.90
CA LYS A 270 -26.63 22.21 -14.36
C LYS A 270 -27.14 21.99 -12.93
N ASN A 271 -27.25 20.74 -12.49
CA ASN A 271 -27.71 20.35 -11.16
C ASN A 271 -26.54 20.10 -10.20
N LEU A 272 -25.32 20.52 -10.56
CA LEU A 272 -24.08 20.33 -9.80
C LEU A 272 -23.68 18.85 -9.61
N ASN A 273 -24.26 17.94 -10.39
CA ASN A 273 -23.80 16.55 -10.39
C ASN A 273 -22.45 16.46 -11.07
N LYS A 274 -21.54 15.69 -10.47
CA LYS A 274 -20.18 15.52 -10.96
C LYS A 274 -20.00 14.17 -11.62
N THR A 275 -19.60 14.19 -12.88
CA THR A 275 -19.17 13.02 -13.64
C THR A 275 -17.65 13.10 -13.81
N TYR A 276 -16.93 12.18 -13.19
CA TYR A 276 -15.49 12.05 -13.23
C TYR A 276 -15.08 11.13 -14.37
N TYR A 277 -14.03 11.50 -15.08
CA TYR A 277 -13.42 10.66 -16.11
C TYR A 277 -12.02 10.29 -15.66
N THR A 278 -11.80 9.02 -15.41
CA THR A 278 -10.64 8.50 -14.67
C THR A 278 -9.84 7.54 -15.54
N PHE A 279 -8.53 7.75 -15.63
CA PHE A 279 -7.63 6.71 -16.12
C PHE A 279 -7.29 5.70 -15.06
N ARG A 280 -7.22 4.44 -15.47
CA ARG A 280 -6.75 3.31 -14.69
C ARG A 280 -5.68 2.58 -15.48
N PHE A 281 -4.55 2.30 -14.84
CA PHE A 281 -3.45 1.57 -15.45
C PHE A 281 -3.35 0.18 -14.86
N GLN A 282 -3.08 -0.78 -15.73
CA GLN A 282 -2.92 -2.16 -15.34
C GLN A 282 -1.96 -2.88 -16.28
N TRP A 283 -1.23 -3.83 -15.72
CA TRP A 283 -0.64 -4.90 -16.49
C TRP A 283 -1.67 -6.02 -16.63
N CYS A 284 -2.07 -6.37 -17.86
CA CYS A 284 -3.07 -7.42 -18.02
C CYS A 284 -2.87 -8.26 -19.28
N LYS A 285 -3.36 -9.50 -19.17
CA LYS A 285 -3.31 -10.49 -20.22
C LYS A 285 -4.22 -10.06 -21.38
N TYR A 286 -3.69 -9.98 -22.60
CA TYR A 286 -4.45 -9.63 -23.80
C TYR A 286 -4.64 -10.83 -24.74
N GLU A 287 -3.78 -11.83 -24.65
CA GLU A 287 -3.87 -13.11 -25.37
C GLU A 287 -3.35 -14.26 -24.49
N ARG A 288 -3.55 -15.51 -24.92
CA ARG A 288 -3.05 -16.68 -24.17
C ARG A 288 -1.53 -16.60 -24.01
N GLY A 289 -1.08 -16.45 -22.77
CA GLY A 289 0.34 -16.35 -22.41
C GLY A 289 0.99 -14.99 -22.70
N ARG A 290 0.23 -13.99 -23.19
CA ARG A 290 0.77 -12.68 -23.53
C ARG A 290 0.11 -11.58 -22.71
N TRP A 291 0.96 -10.70 -22.18
CA TRP A 291 0.57 -9.58 -21.33
C TRP A 291 1.07 -8.28 -21.93
N ALA A 292 0.34 -7.19 -21.66
CA ALA A 292 0.67 -5.86 -22.16
C ALA A 292 0.26 -4.80 -21.12
N PRO A 293 0.89 -3.62 -21.15
CA PRO A 293 0.40 -2.51 -20.38
C PRO A 293 -0.90 -2.07 -21.02
N ALA A 294 -1.89 -1.81 -20.19
CA ALA A 294 -3.18 -1.33 -20.63
C ALA A 294 -3.60 -0.14 -19.78
N PHE A 295 -4.23 0.82 -20.45
CA PHE A 295 -4.98 1.86 -19.75
C PHE A 295 -6.46 1.73 -20.05
N GLN A 296 -7.27 2.08 -19.07
CA GLN A 296 -8.72 2.14 -19.15
C GLN A 296 -9.16 3.57 -18.90
N LEU A 297 -10.06 4.08 -19.73
CA LEU A 297 -10.81 5.29 -19.42
C LEU A 297 -12.15 4.87 -18.84
N GLN A 298 -12.42 5.31 -17.62
CA GLN A 298 -13.64 4.98 -16.90
C GLN A 298 -14.39 6.25 -16.50
N GLN A 299 -15.69 6.21 -16.64
CA GLN A 299 -16.60 7.26 -16.18
C GLN A 299 -17.15 6.85 -14.81
N TYR A 300 -17.08 7.76 -13.84
CA TYR A 300 -17.66 7.63 -12.51
C TYR A 300 -18.63 8.77 -12.25
N ARG A 301 -19.77 8.50 -11.63
CA ARG A 301 -20.69 9.56 -11.20
C ARG A 301 -20.85 9.52 -9.69
N SER A 302 -20.64 10.66 -9.02
CA SER A 302 -20.97 10.83 -7.61
C SER A 302 -22.36 11.45 -7.53
N GLU A 303 -23.38 10.64 -7.25
CA GLU A 303 -24.75 11.10 -7.11
C GLU A 303 -24.99 11.51 -5.64
N LYS A 304 -25.10 12.82 -5.37
CA LYS A 304 -25.40 13.31 -4.01
C LYS A 304 -26.88 13.54 -3.73
N ASP A 305 -27.69 13.73 -4.76
CA ASP A 305 -29.14 13.90 -4.59
C ASP A 305 -29.83 13.57 -5.91
N ILE A 306 -30.56 12.45 -5.96
CA ILE A 306 -31.43 12.17 -7.10
C ILE A 306 -32.77 12.87 -6.89
N GLY A 307 -32.71 14.19 -6.73
CA GLY A 307 -33.86 15.07 -6.76
C GLY A 307 -34.30 15.25 -8.22
N THR A 308 -35.40 14.58 -8.59
CA THR A 308 -36.17 14.70 -9.83
C THR A 308 -35.52 14.22 -11.15
N ASN A 309 -36.00 13.05 -11.61
CA ASN A 309 -35.81 12.40 -12.93
C ASN A 309 -34.53 11.58 -13.18
N LYS A 310 -34.46 10.40 -12.54
CA LYS A 310 -33.42 9.35 -12.72
C LYS A 310 -33.16 8.99 -14.18
N GLU A 311 -34.20 8.95 -15.01
CA GLU A 311 -34.13 8.49 -16.40
C GLU A 311 -33.39 9.50 -17.29
N GLN A 312 -33.71 10.80 -17.14
CA GLN A 312 -32.99 11.85 -17.85
C GLN A 312 -31.51 11.93 -17.44
N VAL A 313 -31.23 11.76 -16.14
CA VAL A 313 -29.87 11.74 -15.59
C VAL A 313 -29.05 10.60 -16.18
N LEU A 314 -29.64 9.40 -16.25
CA LEU A 314 -29.04 8.22 -16.87
C LEU A 314 -28.82 8.42 -18.38
N GLN A 315 -29.80 9.00 -19.08
CA GLN A 315 -29.68 9.25 -20.52
C GLN A 315 -28.56 10.26 -20.83
N ASN A 316 -28.43 11.33 -20.03
CA ASN A 316 -27.33 12.29 -20.15
C ASN A 316 -25.98 11.59 -19.93
N LYS A 317 -25.87 10.76 -18.89
CA LYS A 317 -24.65 9.97 -18.61
C LYS A 317 -24.24 9.12 -19.81
N ILE A 318 -25.19 8.40 -20.41
CA ILE A 318 -24.97 7.54 -21.58
C ILE A 318 -24.54 8.37 -22.79
N ASN A 319 -25.16 9.52 -23.03
CA ASN A 319 -24.83 10.39 -24.15
C ASN A 319 -23.43 11.00 -24.01
N GLU A 320 -23.07 11.44 -22.80
CA GLU A 320 -21.72 11.90 -22.48
C GLU A 320 -20.69 10.78 -22.67
N ALA A 321 -20.96 9.58 -22.15
CA ALA A 321 -20.09 8.41 -22.31
C ALA A 321 -19.83 8.08 -23.79
N LYS A 322 -20.88 8.08 -24.63
CA LYS A 322 -20.75 7.89 -26.08
C LYS A 322 -19.91 8.97 -26.73
N THR A 323 -20.13 10.22 -26.36
CA THR A 323 -19.38 11.38 -26.90
C THR A 323 -17.90 11.30 -26.55
N ILE A 324 -17.57 11.08 -25.27
CA ILE A 324 -16.19 10.97 -24.79
C ILE A 324 -15.48 9.76 -25.40
N LYS A 325 -16.18 8.63 -25.53
CA LYS A 325 -15.66 7.44 -26.21
C LYS A 325 -15.30 7.76 -27.67
N ALA A 326 -16.20 8.39 -28.42
CA ALA A 326 -15.95 8.73 -29.83
C ALA A 326 -14.79 9.73 -30.01
N ILE A 327 -14.67 10.73 -29.13
CA ILE A 327 -13.53 11.66 -29.10
C ILE A 327 -12.23 10.87 -28.86
N SER A 328 -12.24 9.99 -27.86
CA SER A 328 -11.08 9.17 -27.49
C SER A 328 -10.62 8.27 -28.64
N GLU A 329 -11.54 7.56 -29.29
CA GLU A 329 -11.26 6.71 -30.46
C GLU A 329 -10.67 7.52 -31.63
N ASN A 330 -11.19 8.74 -31.88
CA ASN A 330 -10.69 9.62 -32.93
C ASN A 330 -9.26 10.11 -32.64
N ILE A 331 -8.99 10.53 -31.40
CA ILE A 331 -7.64 10.95 -30.98
C ILE A 331 -6.67 9.80 -31.13
N ILE A 332 -7.04 8.60 -30.68
CA ILE A 332 -6.21 7.41 -30.80
C ILE A 332 -5.92 7.11 -32.27
N ALA A 333 -6.93 7.07 -33.13
CA ALA A 333 -6.75 6.82 -34.56
C ALA A 333 -5.77 7.80 -35.22
N LYS A 334 -5.77 9.08 -34.79
CA LYS A 334 -4.82 10.11 -35.23
C LYS A 334 -3.44 10.00 -34.58
N MET A 335 -3.35 9.38 -33.41
CA MET A 335 -2.11 9.23 -32.68
C MET A 335 -1.28 8.05 -33.14
N ILE A 336 -1.88 6.99 -33.71
CA ILE A 336 -1.18 5.77 -34.15
C ILE A 336 -0.07 6.12 -35.15
N PRO A 337 1.22 5.93 -34.80
CA PRO A 337 2.29 5.67 -35.75
C PRO A 337 2.56 4.15 -35.75
N THR A 338 3.25 3.64 -36.76
CA THR A 338 3.38 2.22 -37.18
C THR A 338 3.82 1.15 -36.15
N ASN A 339 4.04 1.46 -34.86
CA ASN A 339 4.70 0.56 -33.89
C ASN A 339 3.92 0.34 -32.57
N VAL A 340 2.63 0.70 -32.49
CA VAL A 340 1.77 0.42 -31.32
C VAL A 340 0.54 -0.35 -31.79
N VAL A 341 0.43 -1.63 -31.43
CA VAL A 341 -0.78 -2.40 -31.71
C VAL A 341 -1.80 -2.11 -30.61
N ILE A 342 -2.76 -1.25 -30.95
CA ILE A 342 -3.90 -0.91 -30.11
C ILE A 342 -4.98 -1.96 -30.31
N ARG A 343 -5.32 -2.66 -29.23
CA ARG A 343 -6.52 -3.50 -29.18
C ARG A 343 -7.58 -2.83 -28.35
N PHE A 344 -8.73 -2.59 -28.96
CA PHE A 344 -9.95 -2.26 -28.25
C PHE A 344 -10.58 -3.54 -27.74
N GLU A 345 -10.77 -3.65 -26.43
CA GLU A 345 -11.71 -4.63 -25.92
C GLU A 345 -13.11 -4.15 -26.31
N ASN A 346 -13.72 -4.82 -27.29
CA ASN A 346 -15.12 -4.55 -27.67
C ASN A 346 -15.98 -4.86 -26.44
N LEU A 347 -16.33 -3.81 -25.70
CA LEU A 347 -17.30 -3.87 -24.63
C LEU A 347 -18.66 -4.10 -25.27
N LYS A 348 -18.92 -5.34 -25.67
CA LYS A 348 -20.27 -5.85 -25.87
C LYS A 348 -21.01 -5.45 -24.61
N GLU A 349 -21.96 -4.54 -24.77
CA GLU A 349 -22.97 -4.10 -23.80
C GLU A 349 -22.88 -4.86 -22.49
N TYR A 350 -21.91 -4.50 -21.64
CA TYR A 350 -21.92 -5.02 -20.29
C TYR A 350 -23.17 -4.37 -19.69
N PRO A 351 -24.21 -5.13 -19.31
CA PRO A 351 -25.35 -4.54 -18.64
C PRO A 351 -24.77 -3.80 -17.44
N CYS A 352 -25.04 -2.51 -17.36
CA CYS A 352 -24.49 -1.61 -16.36
C CYS A 352 -24.76 -2.20 -14.98
N LYS A 353 -23.79 -2.93 -14.40
CA LYS A 353 -24.00 -3.65 -13.13
C LYS A 353 -23.97 -2.69 -11.93
N SER A 354 -23.54 -1.45 -12.12
CA SER A 354 -23.65 -0.38 -11.11
C SER A 354 -24.05 0.94 -11.76
N TYR A 355 -25.00 1.64 -11.16
CA TYR A 355 -25.45 2.97 -11.58
C TYR A 355 -24.33 4.02 -11.57
N ASP A 356 -23.20 3.73 -10.92
CA ASP A 356 -22.16 4.71 -10.58
C ASP A 356 -20.94 4.68 -11.50
N SER A 357 -20.72 3.64 -12.33
CA SER A 357 -19.48 3.56 -13.15
C SER A 357 -19.63 2.87 -14.50
N GLN A 358 -18.90 3.33 -15.52
CA GLN A 358 -18.87 2.73 -16.86
C GLN A 358 -17.46 2.78 -17.47
N MET A 359 -16.92 1.64 -17.91
CA MET A 359 -15.69 1.63 -18.71
C MET A 359 -16.00 2.08 -20.13
N LEU A 360 -15.32 3.12 -20.60
CA LEU A 360 -15.52 3.68 -21.94
C LEU A 360 -14.66 2.97 -22.98
N MET A 361 -13.42 2.68 -22.59
CA MET A 361 -12.42 2.06 -23.44
C MET A 361 -11.35 1.40 -22.59
N LYS A 362 -10.73 0.38 -23.17
CA LYS A 362 -9.50 -0.23 -22.69
C LYS A 362 -8.58 -0.40 -23.89
N VAL A 363 -7.35 0.07 -23.75
CA VAL A 363 -6.33 0.05 -24.79
C VAL A 363 -5.14 -0.73 -24.28
N PHE A 364 -4.81 -1.80 -25.00
CA PHE A 364 -3.55 -2.51 -24.83
C PHE A 364 -2.49 -1.89 -25.72
N ILE A 365 -1.28 -1.73 -25.21
CA ILE A 365 -0.12 -1.24 -25.96
C ILE A 365 0.79 -2.44 -26.22
N VAL A 366 0.58 -3.10 -27.36
CA VAL A 366 1.28 -4.34 -27.73
C VAL A 366 2.32 -4.01 -28.81
N ASP A 367 3.60 -4.35 -28.59
CA ASP A 367 4.78 -4.19 -29.48
C ASP A 367 5.78 -3.08 -29.05
N ASN A 368 7.10 -3.43 -29.08
CA ASN A 368 8.39 -2.71 -28.95
C ASN A 368 8.48 -1.31 -28.29
N SER A 369 7.43 -0.87 -27.61
CA SER A 369 7.43 0.33 -26.81
C SER A 369 8.13 0.02 -25.51
N SER A 370 9.34 0.57 -25.32
CA SER A 370 9.87 0.73 -23.98
C SER A 370 8.80 1.37 -23.10
N PRO A 371 8.76 1.08 -21.79
CA PRO A 371 7.73 1.66 -20.93
C PRO A 371 7.72 3.20 -20.96
N LYS A 372 8.85 3.84 -21.31
CA LYS A 372 8.91 5.26 -21.71
C LYS A 372 7.99 5.64 -22.86
N ASN A 373 7.93 4.85 -23.93
CA ASN A 373 7.04 5.09 -25.07
C ASN A 373 5.56 4.92 -24.69
N VAL A 374 5.26 3.95 -23.81
CA VAL A 374 3.93 3.79 -23.20
C VAL A 374 3.55 5.06 -22.46
N CYS A 375 4.42 5.53 -21.56
CA CYS A 375 4.20 6.76 -20.79
C CYS A 375 3.98 7.97 -21.71
N ASN A 376 4.81 8.15 -22.75
CA ASN A 376 4.69 9.24 -23.71
C ASN A 376 3.37 9.19 -24.49
N PHE A 377 2.96 8.00 -24.94
CA PHE A 377 1.68 7.82 -25.62
C PHE A 377 0.52 8.29 -24.72
N ILE A 378 0.52 7.86 -23.47
CA ILE A 378 -0.54 8.19 -22.52
C ILE A 378 -0.54 9.69 -22.20
N LYS A 379 0.62 10.32 -21.99
CA LYS A 379 0.73 11.78 -21.78
C LYS A 379 0.07 12.56 -22.92
N VAL A 380 0.51 12.29 -24.16
CA VAL A 380 -0.01 12.96 -25.36
C VAL A 380 -1.51 12.71 -25.54
N PHE A 381 -1.98 11.49 -25.26
CA PHE A 381 -3.39 11.15 -25.32
C PHE A 381 -4.21 11.93 -24.29
N SER A 382 -3.72 12.00 -23.05
CA SER A 382 -4.34 12.74 -21.94
C SER A 382 -4.53 14.22 -22.30
N ASP A 383 -3.49 14.84 -22.84
CA ASP A 383 -3.51 16.26 -23.23
C ASP A 383 -4.48 16.53 -24.37
N LYS A 384 -4.43 15.71 -25.42
CA LYS A 384 -5.36 15.84 -26.56
C LYS A 384 -6.81 15.64 -26.12
N LEU A 385 -7.06 14.67 -25.24
CA LEU A 385 -8.40 14.40 -24.74
C LEU A 385 -8.94 15.57 -23.93
N ARG A 386 -8.16 16.08 -22.96
CA ARG A 386 -8.56 17.23 -22.14
C ARG A 386 -8.85 18.46 -23.02
N ASN A 387 -8.00 18.74 -24.00
CA ASN A 387 -8.17 19.87 -24.91
C ASN A 387 -9.43 19.73 -25.77
N GLU A 388 -9.64 18.57 -26.43
CA GLU A 388 -10.83 18.33 -27.26
C GLU A 388 -12.13 18.36 -26.44
N VAL A 389 -12.11 17.82 -25.22
CA VAL A 389 -13.27 17.84 -24.33
C VAL A 389 -13.58 19.26 -23.88
N ASN A 390 -12.57 20.02 -23.46
CA ASN A 390 -12.73 21.43 -23.09
C ASN A 390 -13.24 22.28 -24.26
N LEU A 391 -12.71 22.08 -25.46
CA LEU A 391 -13.16 22.79 -26.68
C LEU A 391 -14.63 22.49 -27.02
N ARG A 392 -15.11 21.26 -26.79
CA ARG A 392 -16.48 20.85 -27.16
C ARG A 392 -17.51 21.13 -26.08
N LEU A 393 -17.12 21.06 -24.80
CA LEU A 393 -18.04 21.11 -23.66
C LEU A 393 -17.87 22.35 -22.76
N GLY A 394 -16.82 23.15 -22.97
CA GLY A 394 -16.63 24.48 -22.40
C GLY A 394 -16.80 24.53 -20.87
N ASP A 395 -17.59 25.51 -20.42
CA ASP A 395 -17.78 25.89 -19.00
C ASP A 395 -18.29 24.76 -18.07
N THR A 396 -18.75 23.64 -18.64
CA THR A 396 -19.19 22.47 -17.86
C THR A 396 -18.03 21.57 -17.44
N VAL A 397 -16.83 21.78 -17.98
CA VAL A 397 -15.65 20.94 -17.74
C VAL A 397 -14.73 21.63 -16.74
N THR A 398 -14.46 20.96 -15.62
CA THR A 398 -13.34 21.29 -14.74
C THR A 398 -12.18 20.38 -15.09
N LEU A 399 -11.15 20.93 -15.73
CA LEU A 399 -9.85 20.27 -15.84
C LEU A 399 -9.20 20.27 -14.45
N LEU A 400 -8.73 19.13 -13.96
CA LEU A 400 -7.88 19.15 -12.75
C LEU A 400 -6.40 19.24 -13.16
N ASP A 401 -5.52 19.54 -12.22
CA ASP A 401 -4.07 19.66 -12.45
C ASP A 401 -3.38 18.30 -12.28
N TYR A 402 -2.53 17.92 -13.24
CA TYR A 402 -1.99 16.56 -13.34
C TYR A 402 -0.55 16.40 -13.83
N PHE A 403 0.15 17.46 -14.24
CA PHE A 403 1.58 17.37 -14.52
C PHE A 403 2.33 18.09 -13.41
N SER A 404 3.25 17.38 -12.74
CA SER A 404 4.30 18.08 -12.01
C SER A 404 5.20 18.76 -13.03
N GLU A 405 5.46 20.06 -12.88
CA GLU A 405 6.37 20.86 -13.73
C GLU A 405 7.86 20.41 -13.68
N LYS A 406 8.18 19.27 -13.07
CA LYS A 406 9.55 18.76 -12.93
C LYS A 406 9.80 17.62 -13.91
N PHE A 407 10.69 17.89 -14.86
CA PHE A 407 11.44 16.91 -15.63
C PHE A 407 12.89 16.91 -15.15
#